data_AF-A0A4R6W4Q7-F1
#
_entry.id   AF-A0A4R6W4Q7-F1
#
_cell.length_a   1.000
_cell.length_b   1.000
_cell.length_c   1.000
_cell.angle_alpha   90.00
_cell.angle_beta   90.00
_cell.angle_gamma   90.00
#
_symmetry.space_group_name_H-M   'P 1'
#
loop_
_entity.id
_entity.type
_entity.pdbx_description
1 polymer ?
#
loop_
_entity_poly.entity_id
_entity_poly.type
_entity_poly.pdbx_seq_one_letter_code
_entity_poly.pdbx_strand_id
1 'polypeptide(L)'
;MKKLILTGLSFLFAITILFAQEINPENKAKETVTELTEKLTLTDDQQTAVYNIVLEKVNAKIAIKSDTTLSADVVKEQIQALTATANGKINDLLTDEQKPLFVQYLEEKMANKKE
;
A
#
# COMPACT_ATOMS: atom_id res chain seq x y z
N MET A 1 -37.23 14.40 -41.54
CA MET A 1 -37.66 15.18 -40.35
C MET A 1 -38.14 14.21 -39.27
N LYS A 2 -37.72 14.46 -38.01
CA LYS A 2 -38.25 13.96 -36.72
C LYS A 2 -38.19 12.43 -36.49
N LYS A 3 -37.17 11.96 -35.77
CA LYS A 3 -37.15 11.67 -34.31
C LYS A 3 -38.11 10.55 -33.94
N LEU A 4 -37.56 9.44 -33.43
CA LEU A 4 -38.04 8.76 -32.22
C LEU A 4 -36.90 7.89 -31.67
N ILE A 5 -36.55 8.18 -30.42
CA ILE A 5 -35.59 7.47 -29.58
C ILE A 5 -36.25 6.16 -29.16
N LEU A 6 -35.54 5.03 -29.31
CA LEU A 6 -35.96 3.75 -28.73
C LEU A 6 -34.94 3.31 -27.67
N THR A 7 -35.12 3.89 -26.49
CA THR A 7 -34.80 3.29 -25.19
C THR A 7 -35.21 1.83 -25.16
N GLY A 8 -34.26 0.94 -24.86
CA GLY A 8 -34.58 -0.48 -24.73
C GLY A 8 -33.39 -1.42 -24.66
N LEU A 9 -32.36 -1.10 -23.89
CA LEU A 9 -31.50 -2.16 -23.35
C LEU A 9 -31.41 -1.97 -21.84
N SER A 10 -32.42 -2.51 -21.18
CA SER A 10 -32.38 -2.86 -19.77
C SER A 10 -31.21 -3.80 -19.52
N PHE A 11 -30.06 -3.25 -19.14
CA PHE A 11 -29.15 -3.94 -18.25
C PHE A 11 -29.23 -3.23 -16.91
N LEU A 12 -30.22 -3.67 -16.12
CA LEU A 12 -30.25 -3.48 -14.68
C LEU A 12 -28.98 -4.14 -14.12
N PHE A 13 -27.86 -3.42 -14.13
CA PHE A 13 -26.72 -3.72 -13.26
C PHE A 13 -26.93 -3.01 -11.92
N ALA A 14 -28.08 -3.27 -11.32
CA ALA A 14 -28.37 -2.83 -9.98
C ALA A 14 -27.75 -3.83 -9.00
N ILE A 15 -26.75 -3.34 -8.28
CA ILE A 15 -26.39 -3.73 -6.90
C ILE A 15 -25.63 -5.07 -6.77
N THR A 16 -24.28 -5.00 -6.85
CA THR A 16 -23.35 -5.71 -5.92
C THR A 16 -21.91 -5.13 -5.89
N ILE A 17 -21.64 -3.90 -6.38
CA ILE A 17 -20.29 -3.29 -6.21
C ILE A 17 -20.14 -2.62 -4.83
N LEU A 18 -20.60 -3.26 -3.75
CA LEU A 18 -20.59 -2.67 -2.40
C LEU A 18 -19.42 -3.13 -1.50
N PHE A 19 -18.44 -3.87 -2.04
CA PHE A 19 -17.16 -4.17 -1.38
C PHE A 19 -15.95 -4.06 -2.33
N ALA A 20 -15.96 -3.10 -3.27
CA ALA A 20 -14.83 -2.88 -4.17
C ALA A 20 -13.59 -2.37 -3.39
N GLN A 21 -12.62 -3.27 -3.26
CA GLN A 21 -11.27 -3.12 -2.68
C GLN A 21 -11.17 -3.00 -1.16
N GLU A 22 -11.60 -4.05 -0.45
CA GLU A 22 -10.99 -4.36 0.85
C GLU A 22 -9.49 -4.60 0.63
N ILE A 23 -8.63 -3.82 1.28
CA ILE A 23 -7.17 -3.98 1.18
C ILE A 23 -6.82 -5.32 1.82
N ASN A 24 -6.53 -6.34 1.01
CA ASN A 24 -5.96 -7.58 1.51
C ASN A 24 -4.50 -7.31 1.96
N PRO A 25 -4.18 -7.42 3.26
CA PRO A 25 -2.87 -7.07 3.79
C PRO A 25 -1.74 -7.94 3.21
N GLU A 26 -2.00 -9.21 2.98
CA GLU A 26 -1.03 -10.16 2.43
C GLU A 26 -0.70 -9.85 0.98
N ASN A 27 -1.71 -9.57 0.16
CA ASN A 27 -1.48 -9.15 -1.23
C ASN A 27 -0.67 -7.86 -1.26
N LYS A 28 -0.98 -6.90 -0.37
CA LYS A 28 -0.23 -5.65 -0.33
C LYS A 28 1.21 -5.83 0.11
N ALA A 29 1.45 -6.73 1.05
CA ALA A 29 2.79 -7.10 1.48
C ALA A 29 3.57 -7.79 0.36
N LYS A 30 2.94 -8.74 -0.36
CA LYS A 30 3.55 -9.40 -1.54
C LYS A 30 3.94 -8.39 -2.61
N GLU A 31 3.04 -7.51 -3.02
CA GLU A 31 3.34 -6.45 -4.01
C GLU A 31 4.54 -5.60 -3.60
N THR A 32 4.59 -5.20 -2.33
CA THR A 32 5.68 -4.35 -1.81
C THR A 32 7.00 -5.11 -1.82
N VAL A 33 7.00 -6.39 -1.43
CA VAL A 33 8.19 -7.23 -1.46
C VAL A 33 8.66 -7.44 -2.89
N THR A 34 7.77 -7.74 -3.83
CA THR A 34 8.12 -7.87 -5.26
C THR A 34 8.79 -6.60 -5.77
N GLU A 35 8.20 -5.43 -5.51
CA GLU A 35 8.78 -4.15 -5.93
C GLU A 35 10.17 -3.91 -5.31
N LEU A 36 10.33 -4.18 -4.01
CA LEU A 36 11.62 -4.04 -3.33
C LEU A 36 12.64 -5.06 -3.83
N THR A 37 12.24 -6.30 -4.12
CA THR A 37 13.13 -7.32 -4.69
C THR A 37 13.64 -6.89 -6.06
N GLU A 38 12.78 -6.36 -6.92
CA GLU A 38 13.18 -5.86 -8.24
C GLU A 38 14.17 -4.69 -8.15
N LYS A 39 13.99 -3.81 -7.16
CA LYS A 39 14.82 -2.60 -7.00
C LYS A 39 16.12 -2.84 -6.25
N LEU A 40 16.13 -3.73 -5.27
CA LEU A 40 17.24 -3.94 -4.32
C LEU A 40 17.90 -5.32 -4.48
N THR A 41 17.38 -6.20 -5.34
CA THR A 41 17.83 -7.60 -5.47
C THR A 41 17.85 -8.33 -4.12
N LEU A 42 16.72 -8.31 -3.40
CA LEU A 42 16.61 -8.92 -2.07
C LEU A 42 16.84 -10.44 -2.12
N THR A 43 17.59 -10.97 -1.15
CA THR A 43 17.71 -12.42 -0.95
C THR A 43 16.40 -13.02 -0.44
N ASP A 44 16.21 -14.33 -0.53
CA ASP A 44 14.99 -15.01 -0.05
C ASP A 44 14.73 -14.77 1.45
N ASP A 45 15.79 -14.72 2.26
CA ASP A 45 15.71 -14.41 3.69
C ASP A 45 15.27 -12.96 3.92
N GLN A 46 15.84 -12.02 3.17
CA GLN A 46 15.44 -10.61 3.21
C GLN A 46 13.99 -10.45 2.76
N GLN A 47 13.57 -11.12 1.70
CA GLN A 47 12.19 -11.08 1.19
C GLN A 47 11.20 -11.53 2.26
N THR A 48 11.48 -12.64 2.94
CA THR A 48 10.64 -13.17 4.03
C THR A 48 10.54 -12.19 5.20
N ALA A 49 11.67 -11.60 5.62
CA ALA A 49 11.69 -10.65 6.71
C ALA A 49 10.97 -9.34 6.36
N VAL A 50 11.21 -8.80 5.16
CA VAL A 50 10.53 -7.62 4.63
C VAL A 50 9.03 -7.86 4.49
N TYR A 51 8.61 -9.04 4.03
CA TYR A 51 7.19 -9.41 3.94
C TYR A 51 6.50 -9.26 5.29
N ASN A 52 7.07 -9.84 6.34
CA ASN A 52 6.49 -9.78 7.68
C ASN A 52 6.40 -8.35 8.21
N ILE A 53 7.44 -7.52 7.99
CA ILE A 53 7.44 -6.10 8.39
C ILE A 53 6.33 -5.33 7.64
N VAL A 54 6.20 -5.55 6.34
CA VAL A 54 5.17 -4.86 5.54
C VAL A 54 3.78 -5.33 5.92
N LEU A 55 3.58 -6.63 6.16
CA LEU A 55 2.30 -7.19 6.60
C LEU A 55 1.87 -6.59 7.96
N GLU A 56 2.78 -6.56 8.93
CA GLU A 56 2.56 -5.91 10.24
C GLU A 56 2.16 -4.44 10.06
N LYS A 57 2.92 -3.69 9.24
CA LYS A 57 2.64 -2.29 8.92
C LYS A 57 1.26 -2.10 8.28
N VAL A 58 0.88 -2.94 7.31
CA VAL A 58 -0.40 -2.79 6.60
C VAL A 58 -1.56 -3.10 7.55
N ASN A 59 -1.46 -4.17 8.36
CA ASN A 59 -2.46 -4.49 9.38
C ASN A 59 -2.64 -3.37 10.40
N ALA A 60 -1.53 -2.84 10.95
CA ALA A 60 -1.58 -1.73 11.90
C ALA A 60 -2.18 -0.46 11.25
N LYS A 61 -1.84 -0.18 9.99
CA LYS A 61 -2.42 0.95 9.25
C LYS A 61 -3.93 0.80 9.06
N ILE A 62 -4.42 -0.40 8.79
CA ILE A 62 -5.86 -0.68 8.68
C ILE A 62 -6.53 -0.44 10.04
N ALA A 63 -5.96 -0.98 11.13
CA ALA A 63 -6.49 -0.77 12.48
C ALA A 63 -6.58 0.71 12.84
N ILE A 64 -5.53 1.49 12.61
CA ILE A 64 -5.52 2.95 12.87
C ILE A 64 -6.58 3.67 12.04
N LYS A 65 -6.77 3.29 10.77
CA LYS A 65 -7.77 3.93 9.89
C LYS A 65 -9.21 3.55 10.23
N SER A 66 -9.41 2.38 10.81
CA SER A 66 -10.72 1.89 11.24
C SER A 66 -11.12 2.41 12.62
N ASP A 67 -10.19 2.98 13.39
CA ASP A 67 -10.47 3.57 14.69
C ASP A 67 -11.13 4.95 14.52
N THR A 68 -12.45 5.00 14.75
CA THR A 68 -13.26 6.21 14.64
C THR A 68 -13.14 7.15 15.83
N THR A 69 -12.37 6.78 16.86
CA THR A 69 -12.12 7.62 18.05
C THR A 69 -10.97 8.59 17.83
N LEU A 70 -10.13 8.36 16.81
CA LEU A 70 -8.96 9.17 16.51
C LEU A 70 -9.32 10.35 15.60
N SER A 71 -8.69 11.50 15.85
CA SER A 71 -8.77 12.62 14.90
C SER A 71 -7.95 12.34 13.65
N ALA A 72 -8.28 13.01 12.54
CA ALA A 72 -7.56 12.86 11.28
C ALA A 72 -6.05 13.18 11.40
N ASP A 73 -5.70 14.17 12.21
CA ASP A 73 -4.30 14.54 12.46
C ASP A 73 -3.56 13.44 13.24
N VAL A 74 -4.20 12.87 14.26
CA VAL A 74 -3.63 11.75 15.03
C VAL A 74 -3.47 10.51 14.15
N VAL A 75 -4.45 10.19 13.30
CA VAL A 75 -4.35 9.11 12.30
C VAL A 75 -3.15 9.34 11.38
N LYS A 76 -2.97 10.55 10.88
CA LYS A 76 -1.85 10.91 9.99
C LYS A 76 -0.50 10.73 10.70
N GLU A 77 -0.37 11.25 11.91
CA GLU A 77 0.86 11.16 12.72
C GLU A 77 1.22 9.69 13.00
N GLN A 78 0.25 8.89 13.47
CA GLN A 78 0.48 7.48 13.75
C GLN A 78 0.87 6.69 12.50
N ILE A 79 0.25 6.96 11.35
CA ILE A 79 0.62 6.30 10.08
C ILE A 79 2.02 6.73 9.61
N GLN A 80 2.42 7.99 9.83
CA GLN A 80 3.76 8.48 9.52
C GLN A 80 4.81 7.77 10.39
N ALA A 81 4.59 7.72 11.71
CA ALA A 81 5.46 7.00 12.64
C ALA A 81 5.56 5.51 12.30
N LEU A 82 4.42 4.86 12.04
CA LEU A 82 4.36 3.45 11.61
C LEU A 82 5.16 3.20 10.32
N THR A 83 5.08 4.12 9.35
CA THR A 83 5.84 4.01 8.10
C THR A 83 7.33 4.20 8.34
N ALA A 84 7.73 5.18 9.15
CA ALA A 84 9.12 5.42 9.49
C ALA A 84 9.74 4.21 10.22
N THR A 85 9.04 3.65 11.20
CA THR A 85 9.48 2.44 11.92
C THR A 85 9.66 1.25 10.98
N ALA A 86 8.70 1.00 10.09
CA ALA A 86 8.82 -0.10 9.13
C ALA A 86 10.00 0.10 8.16
N ASN A 87 10.22 1.33 7.69
CA ASN A 87 11.35 1.64 6.82
C ASN A 87 12.69 1.47 7.55
N GLY A 88 12.77 1.85 8.82
CA GLY A 88 13.96 1.61 9.65
C GLY A 88 14.26 0.12 9.79
N LYS A 89 13.25 -0.68 10.16
CA LYS A 89 13.37 -2.16 10.23
C LYS A 89 13.82 -2.76 8.90
N ILE A 90 13.29 -2.30 7.76
CA ILE A 90 13.70 -2.78 6.44
C ILE A 90 15.16 -2.40 6.18
N ASN A 91 15.56 -1.16 6.41
CA ASN A 91 16.92 -0.69 6.19
C ASN A 91 17.97 -1.48 6.99
N ASP A 92 17.63 -1.91 8.21
CA ASP A 92 18.51 -2.72 9.06
C ASP A 92 18.74 -4.14 8.53
N LEU A 93 17.86 -4.65 7.65
CA LEU A 93 18.00 -5.96 6.99
C LEU A 93 18.85 -5.89 5.71
N LEU A 94 19.11 -4.69 5.20
CA LEU A 94 19.78 -4.48 3.92
C LEU A 94 21.29 -4.48 4.07
N THR A 95 21.97 -4.96 3.03
CA THR A 95 23.42 -4.81 2.91
C THR A 95 23.79 -3.35 2.65
N ASP A 96 25.06 -3.00 2.85
CA ASP A 96 25.53 -1.62 2.58
C ASP A 96 25.39 -1.24 1.11
N GLU A 97 25.40 -2.20 0.19
CA GLU A 97 25.17 -1.98 -1.24
C GLU A 97 23.68 -1.73 -1.56
N GLN A 98 22.76 -2.30 -0.78
CA GLN A 98 21.31 -2.17 -0.97
C GLN A 98 20.73 -0.90 -0.34
N LYS A 99 21.32 -0.40 0.76
CA LYS A 99 20.82 0.79 1.49
C LYS A 99 20.69 2.03 0.59
N PRO A 100 21.65 2.40 -0.28
CA PRO A 100 21.49 3.53 -1.18
C PRO A 100 20.32 3.38 -2.16
N LEU A 101 20.08 2.16 -2.67
CA LEU A 101 18.95 1.87 -3.56
C LEU A 101 17.61 2.01 -2.82
N PHE A 102 17.58 1.61 -1.55
CA PHE A 102 16.40 1.80 -0.71
C PHE A 102 16.10 3.28 -0.45
N VAL A 103 17.12 4.10 -0.21
CA VAL A 103 16.95 5.56 -0.07
C VAL A 103 16.35 6.15 -1.34
N GLN A 104 16.88 5.80 -2.52
CA GLN A 104 16.33 6.24 -3.80
C GLN A 104 14.87 5.82 -3.98
N TYR A 105 14.56 4.56 -3.65
CA TYR A 105 13.17 4.06 -3.66
C TYR A 105 12.23 4.90 -2.78
N LEU A 106 12.67 5.28 -1.57
CA LEU A 106 11.86 6.10 -0.67
C LEU A 106 11.66 7.51 -1.21
N GLU A 107 12.69 8.11 -1.84
CA GLU A 107 12.60 9.41 -2.51
C GLU A 107 11.60 9.38 -3.67
N GLU A 108 11.66 8.35 -4.53
CA GLU A 108 10.69 8.12 -5.61
C GLU A 108 9.26 8.04 -5.07
N LYS A 109 9.03 7.26 -4.00
CA LYS A 109 7.70 7.14 -3.36
C LYS A 109 7.21 8.45 -2.75
N MET A 110 8.10 9.25 -2.19
CA MET A 110 7.74 10.56 -1.64
C MET A 110 7.39 11.57 -2.73
N ALA A 111 8.10 11.55 -3.86
CA ALA A 111 7.79 12.41 -5.02
C ALA A 111 6.40 12.08 -5.59
N ASN A 112 6.12 10.79 -5.82
CA ASN A 112 4.84 10.33 -6.38
C ASN A 112 3.62 10.60 -5.46
N LYS A 113 3.84 10.90 -4.18
CA LYS A 113 2.77 11.26 -3.23
C LYS A 113 2.44 12.76 -3.27
N LYS A 114 3.34 13.59 -3.81
CA LYS A 114 3.20 15.05 -3.86
C LYS A 114 2.57 15.54 -5.18
N GLU A 115 2.60 14.72 -6.22
CA GLU A 115 1.83 14.90 -7.46
C GLU A 115 0.37 14.47 -7.29
#